data_AF-A0A920WMV4-F1
#
_entry.id   AF-A0A920WMV4-F1
#
_cell.length_a   1.000
_cell.length_b   1.000
_cell.length_c   1.000
_cell.angle_alpha   90.00
_cell.angle_beta   90.00
_cell.angle_gamma   90.00
#
_symmetry.space_group_name_H-M   'P 1'
#
loop_
_entity.id
_entity.type
_entity.pdbx_description
1 polymer ?
#
loop_
_entity_poly.entity_id
_entity_poly.type
_entity_poly.pdbx_seq_one_letter_code
_entity_poly.pdbx_strand_id
1 'polypeptide(L)'
;MHLTRHHGLGNDFLITFADEVPDGASELARRLCHRTDGIGADGLVFGTPDDVHDRSFTLFNSDGSRAELSGNGLRCFGQALLRESVTDGIDLVVGTAAGPRRVVVDGSPADEEVLATVEMGSAGPGPSFDGLEVDLGGQEVRRMESADVGNPHLVVLVDDPDTVDLGRVGPVVEAAFAPVGCNVNLVSVQDRSEVRLRTWERGAGLTEACGTGACASAHVLRSWGLVDEVVAVHMPGGRATVTVADPILLTGPAVHVDDHDVDPVPPLMADPTDDLDPFPNGVVDPDDGETHRGAFGEFGGEATGLIDRAFRERIVLAGVTLERADPEATDASMDELARLVDTAGADPVARVLQRREAPDRATYVGRGKAQEILTVSEAVDADTVVFDNDLTPAQQGNLEAILKRTALDRTAVILDIFAQNASSPEGKAQVELAQLRYRLPRLRHSGRIFSQQAGGIGTRGPGETQLEVDRRRLMRRVTRLESDLGRIRKNRSTQSKARHRTSNRAVAIVGYTNAGKSTLLNRLTDAGILVEDRLFATLDATTRRLQLPGGEAVFLSDTVGFIRKLPPQSWSRPSSRRSTWWSTPTSWSTL
;
A
#
# COMPACT_ATOMS: atom_id res chain seq x y z
N MET A 1 20.82 -7.77 14.73
CA MET A 1 19.45 -7.47 15.19
C MET A 1 19.04 -8.65 16.04
N HIS A 2 18.68 -8.38 17.30
CA HIS A 2 18.26 -9.42 18.23
C HIS A 2 16.75 -9.63 18.10
N LEU A 3 16.33 -10.88 17.98
CA LEU A 3 14.94 -11.30 17.85
C LEU A 3 14.64 -12.34 18.93
N THR A 4 13.48 -12.22 19.57
CA THR A 4 12.93 -13.27 20.42
C THR A 4 11.70 -13.84 19.73
N ARG A 5 11.57 -15.17 19.71
CA ARG A 5 10.38 -15.83 19.17
C ARG A 5 9.45 -16.22 20.31
N HIS A 6 8.18 -15.94 20.13
CA HIS A 6 7.13 -16.21 21.09
C HIS A 6 5.93 -16.83 20.38
N HIS A 7 5.09 -17.58 21.09
CA HIS A 7 3.80 -18.00 20.54
C HIS A 7 2.65 -17.73 21.50
N GLY A 8 1.49 -17.39 20.93
CA GLY A 8 0.23 -17.21 21.64
C GLY A 8 -0.80 -18.16 21.06
N LEU A 9 -1.07 -19.27 21.75
CA LEU A 9 -2.03 -20.31 21.31
C LEU A 9 -1.72 -20.84 19.89
N GLY A 10 -0.46 -21.19 19.63
CA GLY A 10 0.00 -21.72 18.34
C GLY A 10 0.31 -20.69 17.26
N ASN A 11 0.06 -19.39 17.48
CA ASN A 11 0.50 -18.33 16.57
C ASN A 11 1.87 -17.79 16.99
N ASP A 12 2.85 -17.93 16.10
CA ASP A 12 4.25 -17.59 16.30
C ASP A 12 4.54 -16.12 15.92
N PHE A 13 5.26 -15.39 16.76
CA PHE A 13 5.70 -14.01 16.50
C PHE A 13 7.19 -13.85 16.79
N LEU A 14 7.89 -13.22 15.85
CA LEU A 14 9.24 -12.72 16.07
C LEU A 14 9.15 -11.29 16.61
N ILE A 15 9.89 -10.98 17.66
CA ILE A 15 9.81 -9.68 18.33
C ILE A 15 11.20 -9.09 18.45
N THR A 16 11.31 -7.81 18.15
CA THR A 16 12.56 -7.05 18.24
C THR A 16 12.28 -5.65 18.75
N PHE A 17 13.27 -5.07 19.42
CA PHE A 17 13.21 -3.70 19.89
C PHE A 17 14.13 -2.79 19.07
N ALA A 18 13.57 -1.74 18.49
CA ALA A 18 14.26 -0.75 17.68
C ALA A 18 13.62 0.65 17.86
N ASP A 19 14.44 1.70 17.77
CA ASP A 19 13.96 3.09 17.92
C ASP A 19 12.99 3.49 16.80
N GLU A 20 13.19 2.96 15.59
CA GLU A 20 12.34 3.17 14.42
C GLU A 20 12.16 1.86 13.64
N VAL A 21 11.00 1.71 13.00
CA VAL A 21 10.74 0.60 12.07
C VAL A 21 11.62 0.80 10.81
N PRO A 22 12.42 -0.21 10.41
CA PRO A 22 13.31 -0.05 9.27
C PRO A 22 12.55 0.07 7.94
N ASP A 23 13.09 0.85 6.99
CA ASP A 23 12.52 1.09 5.64
C ASP A 23 12.34 -0.22 4.80
N GLY A 24 12.86 -1.37 5.26
CA GLY A 24 12.71 -2.71 4.66
C GLY A 24 12.01 -3.74 5.55
N ALA A 25 11.22 -3.30 6.55
CA ALA A 25 10.57 -4.18 7.52
C ALA A 25 9.63 -5.23 6.89
N SER A 26 8.90 -4.89 5.82
CA SER A 26 8.04 -5.83 5.09
C SER A 26 8.84 -6.99 4.47
N GLU A 27 9.95 -6.69 3.77
CA GLU A 27 10.83 -7.72 3.19
C GLU A 27 11.54 -8.54 4.27
N LEU A 28 11.91 -7.89 5.37
CA LEU A 28 12.50 -8.56 6.53
C LEU A 28 11.50 -9.53 7.18
N ALA A 29 10.23 -9.14 7.31
CA ALA A 29 9.16 -10.00 7.78
C ALA A 29 8.99 -11.21 6.85
N ARG A 30 8.83 -11.02 5.54
CA ARG A 30 8.75 -12.13 4.56
C ARG A 30 9.88 -13.13 4.70
N ARG A 31 11.12 -12.64 4.77
CA ARG A 31 12.30 -13.48 4.85
C ARG A 31 12.41 -14.24 6.17
N LEU A 32 12.22 -13.54 7.29
CA LEU A 32 12.40 -14.14 8.62
C LEU A 32 11.22 -15.05 9.02
N CYS A 33 10.00 -14.68 8.64
CA CYS A 33 8.79 -15.44 8.94
C CYS A 33 8.63 -16.68 8.04
N HIS A 34 9.35 -16.78 6.92
CA HIS A 34 9.30 -17.95 6.05
C HIS A 34 9.62 -19.24 6.83
N ARG A 35 8.72 -20.22 6.83
CA ARG A 35 8.85 -21.43 7.68
C ARG A 35 9.93 -22.42 7.23
N THR A 36 10.34 -22.40 5.96
CA THR A 36 11.39 -23.30 5.45
C THR A 36 12.76 -22.64 5.33
N ASP A 37 12.79 -21.36 4.94
CA ASP A 37 14.03 -20.63 4.60
C ASP A 37 14.35 -19.49 5.57
N GLY A 38 13.46 -19.24 6.54
CA GLY A 38 13.60 -18.27 7.62
C GLY A 38 13.60 -18.94 8.99
N ILE A 39 13.29 -18.15 10.03
CA ILE A 39 13.10 -18.62 11.40
C ILE A 39 11.75 -19.34 11.54
N GLY A 40 10.76 -18.91 10.77
CA GLY A 40 9.41 -19.44 10.80
C GLY A 40 8.56 -18.81 11.89
N ALA A 41 7.63 -17.94 11.48
CA ALA A 41 6.66 -17.29 12.35
C ALA A 41 5.46 -16.77 11.53
N ASP A 42 4.36 -16.43 12.20
CA ASP A 42 3.18 -15.85 11.58
C ASP A 42 3.29 -14.32 11.44
N GLY A 43 4.18 -13.68 12.21
CA GLY A 43 4.50 -12.25 12.04
C GLY A 43 5.79 -11.78 12.70
N LEU A 44 6.21 -10.57 12.33
CA LEU A 44 7.35 -9.84 12.88
C LEU A 44 6.88 -8.54 13.53
N VAL A 45 7.19 -8.36 14.81
CA VAL A 45 6.83 -7.20 15.62
C VAL A 45 8.07 -6.35 15.88
N PHE A 46 7.95 -5.06 15.58
CA PHE A 46 8.88 -4.02 16.02
C PHE A 46 8.25 -3.25 17.17
N GLY A 47 8.93 -3.25 18.32
CA GLY A 47 8.62 -2.38 19.44
C GLY A 47 9.72 -1.39 19.73
N THR A 48 9.42 -0.34 20.51
CA THR A 48 10.44 0.60 21.00
C THR A 48 11.01 0.13 22.35
N PRO A 49 12.35 0.13 22.51
CA PRO A 49 13.00 -0.20 23.78
C PRO A 49 12.70 0.86 24.86
N ASP A 50 12.89 0.47 26.11
CA ASP A 50 12.42 1.15 27.32
C ASP A 50 13.17 2.46 27.65
N ASP A 51 12.63 3.62 27.25
CA ASP A 51 12.78 4.95 27.92
C ASP A 51 11.87 6.05 27.32
N VAL A 52 10.67 5.73 26.86
CA VAL A 52 9.78 6.78 26.33
C VAL A 52 8.37 6.51 26.80
N HIS A 53 7.68 7.57 27.23
CA HIS A 53 6.24 7.58 27.49
C HIS A 53 5.38 7.09 26.30
N ASP A 54 6.00 6.76 25.15
CA ASP A 54 5.39 6.23 23.93
C ASP A 54 6.03 4.87 23.54
N ARG A 55 5.59 3.77 24.19
CA ARG A 55 5.85 2.41 23.70
C ARG A 55 5.05 2.19 22.43
N SER A 56 5.67 1.68 21.37
CA SER A 56 4.98 1.39 20.11
C SER A 56 4.98 -0.11 19.80
N PHE A 57 3.94 -0.55 19.11
CA PHE A 57 3.81 -1.89 18.56
C PHE A 57 3.49 -1.75 17.08
N THR A 58 4.39 -2.23 16.22
CA THR A 58 4.15 -2.35 14.79
C THR A 58 4.33 -3.79 14.36
N LEU A 59 3.24 -4.40 13.89
CA LEU A 59 3.21 -5.76 13.40
C LEU A 59 3.24 -5.80 11.86
N PHE A 60 4.10 -6.66 11.33
CA PHE A 60 4.07 -7.13 9.95
C PHE A 60 3.72 -8.61 9.93
N ASN A 61 2.78 -9.01 9.08
CA ASN A 61 2.45 -10.42 8.87
C ASN A 61 3.59 -11.14 8.13
N SER A 62 3.52 -12.47 8.08
CA SER A 62 4.48 -13.30 7.37
C SER A 62 4.59 -13.00 5.86
N ASP A 63 3.56 -12.42 5.26
CA ASP A 63 3.55 -11.98 3.86
C ASP A 63 4.14 -10.58 3.64
N GLY A 64 4.56 -9.89 4.71
CA GLY A 64 5.10 -8.52 4.67
C GLY A 64 4.07 -7.41 4.81
N SER A 65 2.77 -7.72 4.78
CA SER A 65 1.69 -6.75 4.97
C SER A 65 1.68 -6.23 6.42
N ARG A 66 1.24 -4.98 6.62
CA ARG A 66 1.17 -4.38 7.96
C ARG A 66 -0.18 -4.70 8.61
N ALA A 67 -0.16 -5.21 9.83
CA ALA A 67 -1.37 -5.48 10.59
C ALA A 67 -1.66 -4.37 11.61
N GLU A 68 -2.94 -4.01 11.76
CA GLU A 68 -3.36 -2.94 12.66
C GLU A 68 -3.39 -3.39 14.13
N LEU A 69 -3.78 -4.64 14.39
CA LEU A 69 -3.88 -5.23 15.72
C LEU A 69 -3.80 -6.76 15.65
N SER A 70 -3.14 -7.38 16.64
CA SER A 70 -3.22 -8.82 16.87
C SER A 70 -3.24 -9.09 18.36
N GLY A 71 -4.31 -9.71 18.87
CA GLY A 71 -4.43 -10.04 20.29
C GLY A 71 -3.35 -11.03 20.75
N ASN A 72 -3.00 -12.00 19.91
CA ASN A 72 -1.91 -12.95 20.20
C ASN A 72 -0.55 -12.24 20.12
N GLY A 73 -0.34 -11.42 19.09
CA GLY A 73 0.89 -10.63 18.94
C GLY A 73 1.14 -9.66 20.10
N LEU A 74 0.10 -8.96 20.60
CA LEU A 74 0.23 -8.08 21.75
C LEU A 74 0.54 -8.81 23.05
N ARG A 75 -0.01 -10.01 23.26
CA ARG A 75 0.35 -10.84 24.43
C ARG A 75 1.80 -11.31 24.37
N CYS A 76 2.24 -11.80 23.21
CA CYS A 76 3.64 -12.14 22.97
C CYS A 76 4.57 -10.93 23.14
N PHE A 77 4.14 -9.75 22.70
CA PHE A 77 4.87 -8.51 22.90
C PHE A 77 4.98 -8.12 24.38
N GLY A 78 3.91 -8.25 25.14
CA GLY A 78 3.94 -8.08 26.58
C GLY A 78 4.93 -9.02 27.26
N GLN A 79 4.98 -10.29 26.84
CA GLN A 79 5.98 -11.23 27.35
C GLN A 79 7.40 -10.81 26.99
N ALA A 80 7.67 -10.41 25.73
CA ALA A 80 8.99 -9.93 25.33
C ALA A 80 9.43 -8.71 26.16
N LEU A 81 8.51 -7.79 26.44
CA LEU A 81 8.75 -6.65 27.33
C LEU A 81 9.04 -7.07 28.77
N LEU A 82 8.29 -8.02 29.32
CA LEU A 82 8.54 -8.55 30.67
C LEU A 82 9.93 -9.20 30.77
N ARG A 83 10.41 -9.86 29.72
CA ARG A 83 11.75 -10.46 29.69
C ARG A 83 12.89 -9.44 29.69
N GLU A 84 12.67 -8.24 29.15
CA GLU A 84 13.61 -7.12 29.27
C GLU A 84 13.45 -6.33 30.59
N SER A 85 12.40 -6.61 31.37
CA SER A 85 12.11 -5.94 32.64
C SER A 85 13.00 -6.44 33.78
N VAL A 86 13.17 -5.57 34.78
CA VAL A 86 13.81 -5.90 36.06
C VAL A 86 12.81 -6.22 37.18
N THR A 87 11.51 -6.08 36.91
CA THR A 87 10.43 -6.35 37.87
C THR A 87 9.54 -7.49 37.42
N ASP A 88 8.91 -8.15 38.39
CA ASP A 88 7.80 -9.07 38.12
C ASP A 88 6.57 -8.30 37.64
N GLY A 89 5.92 -8.83 36.63
CA GLY A 89 4.76 -8.28 35.97
C GLY A 89 4.99 -6.97 35.22
N ILE A 90 4.11 -6.70 34.26
CA ILE A 90 4.02 -5.40 33.59
C ILE A 90 2.56 -4.96 33.48
N ASP A 91 2.32 -3.66 33.57
CA ASP A 91 1.03 -3.01 33.33
C ASP A 91 1.30 -1.68 32.64
N LEU A 92 1.12 -1.66 31.32
CA LEU A 92 1.54 -0.55 30.48
C LEU A 92 0.59 -0.33 29.31
N VAL A 93 0.67 0.87 28.74
CA VAL A 93 -0.09 1.24 27.53
C VAL A 93 0.85 1.24 26.34
N VAL A 94 0.45 0.55 25.28
CA VAL A 94 1.19 0.42 24.03
C VAL A 94 0.45 1.15 22.92
N GLY A 95 1.13 2.05 22.23
CA GLY A 95 0.63 2.69 21.01
C GLY A 95 0.62 1.70 19.84
N THR A 96 -0.58 1.41 19.33
CA THR A 96 -0.79 0.58 18.13
C THR A 96 -1.35 1.43 16.99
N ALA A 97 -1.42 0.88 15.78
CA ALA A 97 -2.12 1.55 14.67
C ALA A 97 -3.61 1.78 14.97
N ALA A 98 -4.23 0.90 15.75
CA ALA A 98 -5.61 1.01 16.22
C ALA A 98 -5.76 1.87 17.51
N GLY A 99 -4.73 2.63 17.89
CA GLY A 99 -4.72 3.47 19.09
C GLY A 99 -4.02 2.82 20.30
N PRO A 100 -4.02 3.48 21.47
CA PRO A 100 -3.39 2.98 22.69
C PRO A 100 -4.13 1.75 23.23
N ARG A 101 -3.40 0.70 23.61
CA ARG A 101 -3.92 -0.54 24.21
C ARG A 101 -3.21 -0.85 25.51
N ARG A 102 -3.96 -1.09 26.58
CA ARG A 102 -3.36 -1.59 27.83
C ARG A 102 -2.96 -3.06 27.68
N VAL A 103 -1.76 -3.39 28.14
CA VAL A 103 -1.18 -4.73 28.18
C VAL A 103 -0.74 -4.99 29.61
N VAL A 104 -1.31 -6.04 30.21
CA VAL A 104 -0.99 -6.51 31.56
C VAL A 104 -0.43 -7.92 31.44
N VAL A 105 0.72 -8.18 32.04
CA VAL A 105 1.32 -9.52 32.07
C VAL A 105 1.65 -9.88 33.50
N ASP A 106 1.18 -11.04 33.92
CA ASP A 106 1.48 -11.62 35.22
C ASP A 106 2.56 -12.69 35.03
N GLY A 107 3.68 -12.54 35.74
CA GLY A 107 4.82 -13.46 35.68
C GLY A 107 6.14 -12.79 36.03
N SER A 108 7.22 -13.56 36.00
CA SER A 108 8.59 -13.10 36.18
C SER A 108 9.33 -13.00 34.84
N PRO A 109 10.35 -12.14 34.68
CA PRO A 109 11.18 -12.09 33.46
C PRO A 109 11.82 -13.43 33.07
N ALA A 110 11.97 -14.36 34.02
CA ALA A 110 12.53 -15.69 33.79
C ALA A 110 11.51 -16.73 33.29
N ASP A 111 10.21 -16.44 33.36
CA ASP A 111 9.17 -17.41 33.02
C ASP A 111 9.10 -17.64 31.50
N GLU A 112 9.10 -18.91 31.10
CA GLU A 112 8.93 -19.32 29.70
C GLU A 112 7.48 -19.16 29.22
N GLU A 113 6.51 -19.31 30.13
CA GLU A 113 5.08 -19.09 29.87
C GLU A 113 4.50 -18.11 30.87
N VAL A 114 3.77 -17.11 30.38
CA VAL A 114 3.12 -16.09 31.20
C VAL A 114 1.66 -15.91 30.79
N LEU A 115 0.85 -15.40 31.72
CA LEU A 115 -0.53 -15.02 31.42
C LEU A 115 -0.57 -13.53 31.09
N ALA A 116 -1.04 -13.20 29.89
CA ALA A 116 -1.14 -11.83 29.42
C ALA A 116 -2.60 -11.46 29.15
N THR A 117 -2.99 -10.25 29.57
CA THR A 117 -4.29 -9.63 29.33
C THR A 117 -4.10 -8.38 28.48
N VAL A 118 -4.83 -8.29 27.37
CA VAL A 118 -4.73 -7.16 26.43
C VAL A 118 -6.10 -6.54 26.18
N GLU A 119 -6.14 -5.22 26.05
CA GLU A 119 -7.33 -4.51 25.58
C GLU A 119 -7.48 -4.69 24.06
N MET A 120 -8.65 -5.17 23.64
CA MET A 120 -8.99 -5.39 22.23
C MET A 120 -9.84 -4.26 21.64
N GLY A 121 -10.31 -3.33 22.48
CA GLY A 121 -11.20 -2.24 22.08
C GLY A 121 -12.68 -2.59 22.23
N SER A 122 -13.54 -1.73 21.72
CA SER A 122 -14.99 -1.89 21.79
C SER A 122 -15.49 -2.76 20.62
N ALA A 123 -16.50 -3.58 20.85
CA ALA A 123 -17.22 -4.25 19.77
C ALA A 123 -18.38 -3.38 19.28
N GLY A 124 -18.55 -3.32 17.96
CA GLY A 124 -19.65 -2.65 17.27
C GLY A 124 -20.41 -3.58 16.33
N PRO A 125 -21.47 -3.07 15.67
CA PRO A 125 -22.19 -3.81 14.64
C PRO A 125 -21.24 -4.11 13.47
N GLY A 126 -21.29 -5.35 12.98
CA GLY A 126 -20.51 -5.79 11.81
C GLY A 126 -21.18 -5.49 10.47
N PRO A 127 -20.57 -5.95 9.36
CA PRO A 127 -21.10 -5.73 8.01
C PRO A 127 -22.41 -6.50 7.77
N SER A 128 -23.33 -5.92 6.98
CA SER A 128 -24.58 -6.60 6.62
C SER A 128 -24.31 -7.93 5.92
N PHE A 129 -25.14 -8.92 6.27
CA PHE A 129 -25.18 -10.26 5.67
C PHE A 129 -26.55 -10.54 5.03
N ASP A 130 -27.25 -9.49 4.58
CA ASP A 130 -28.57 -9.62 3.98
C ASP A 130 -28.56 -10.54 2.75
N GLY A 131 -29.41 -11.57 2.79
CA GLY A 131 -29.51 -12.55 1.70
C GLY A 131 -28.39 -13.59 1.67
N LEU A 132 -27.49 -13.61 2.66
CA LEU A 132 -26.48 -14.64 2.79
C LEU A 132 -27.09 -15.96 3.25
N GLU A 133 -27.06 -16.97 2.37
CA GLU A 133 -27.34 -18.36 2.73
C GLU A 133 -26.01 -19.11 2.97
N VAL A 134 -25.80 -19.59 4.19
CA VAL A 134 -24.61 -20.35 4.55
C VAL A 134 -24.91 -21.85 4.48
N ASP A 135 -24.39 -22.51 3.45
CA ASP A 135 -24.42 -23.98 3.33
C ASP A 135 -23.25 -24.60 4.10
N LEU A 136 -23.56 -25.23 5.24
CA LEU A 136 -22.58 -25.92 6.10
C LEU A 136 -22.49 -27.42 5.84
N GLY A 137 -22.96 -27.91 4.68
CA GLY A 137 -22.77 -29.31 4.28
C GLY A 137 -23.52 -30.32 5.16
N GLY A 138 -24.69 -29.94 5.68
CA GLY A 138 -25.56 -30.79 6.50
C GLY A 138 -25.68 -30.38 7.97
N GLN A 139 -24.94 -29.36 8.42
CA GLN A 139 -25.15 -28.70 9.71
C GLN A 139 -26.17 -27.56 9.60
N GLU A 140 -27.04 -27.43 10.60
CA GLU A 140 -28.04 -26.35 10.65
C GLU A 140 -27.44 -25.07 11.24
N VAL A 141 -27.61 -23.95 10.54
CA VAL A 141 -27.30 -22.62 11.06
C VAL A 141 -28.39 -22.21 12.04
N ARG A 142 -28.08 -22.19 13.34
CA ARG A 142 -29.07 -21.85 14.39
C ARG A 142 -29.30 -20.35 14.49
N ARG A 143 -28.22 -19.58 14.39
CA ARG A 143 -28.23 -18.12 14.43
C ARG A 143 -26.95 -17.59 13.82
N MET A 144 -27.01 -16.41 13.22
CA MET A 144 -25.85 -15.70 12.72
C MET A 144 -25.99 -14.21 13.01
N GLU A 145 -24.87 -13.56 13.28
CA GLU A 145 -24.76 -12.12 13.50
C GLU A 145 -23.35 -11.67 13.13
N SER A 146 -23.23 -10.45 12.63
CA SER A 146 -21.95 -9.83 12.34
C SER A 146 -21.54 -8.86 13.45
N ALA A 147 -20.27 -8.87 13.82
CA ALA A 147 -19.68 -7.90 14.74
C ALA A 147 -18.36 -7.34 14.19
N ASP A 148 -18.00 -6.14 14.60
CA ASP A 148 -16.71 -5.52 14.32
C ASP A 148 -15.97 -5.27 15.64
N VAL A 149 -14.75 -5.80 15.76
CA VAL A 149 -13.86 -5.59 16.92
C VAL A 149 -12.55 -4.88 16.52
N GLY A 150 -12.65 -4.01 15.52
CA GLY A 150 -11.52 -3.44 14.77
C GLY A 150 -11.31 -4.11 13.40
N ASN A 151 -11.95 -5.25 13.18
CA ASN A 151 -12.06 -5.95 11.90
C ASN A 151 -13.38 -6.76 11.86
N PRO A 152 -13.92 -7.07 10.66
CA PRO A 152 -15.23 -7.68 10.51
C PRO A 152 -15.23 -9.19 10.83
N HIS A 153 -16.23 -9.64 11.59
CA HIS A 153 -16.47 -11.04 11.93
C HIS A 153 -17.93 -11.42 11.73
N LEU A 154 -18.17 -12.54 11.06
CA LEU A 154 -19.45 -13.25 11.04
C LEU A 154 -19.38 -14.38 12.07
N VAL A 155 -20.28 -14.35 13.04
CA VAL A 155 -20.40 -15.39 14.06
C VAL A 155 -21.61 -16.25 13.73
N VAL A 156 -21.37 -17.55 13.52
CA VAL A 156 -22.40 -18.53 13.13
C VAL A 156 -22.51 -19.59 14.22
N LEU A 157 -23.67 -19.65 14.87
CA LEU A 157 -23.99 -20.66 15.88
C LEU A 157 -24.36 -21.98 15.22
N VAL A 158 -23.60 -23.02 15.53
CA VAL A 158 -23.78 -24.39 15.03
C VAL A 158 -23.79 -25.38 16.20
N ASP A 159 -24.18 -26.62 15.93
CA ASP A 159 -24.14 -27.69 16.92
C ASP A 159 -22.71 -28.11 17.27
N ASP A 160 -21.89 -28.37 16.26
CA ASP A 160 -20.49 -28.74 16.42
C ASP A 160 -19.64 -28.14 15.30
N PRO A 161 -18.78 -27.12 15.59
CA PRO A 161 -17.94 -26.49 14.59
C PRO A 161 -16.89 -27.45 14.00
N ASP A 162 -16.51 -28.52 14.71
CA ASP A 162 -15.50 -29.48 14.27
C ASP A 162 -16.00 -30.36 13.11
N THR A 163 -17.33 -30.48 12.96
CA THR A 163 -17.95 -31.29 11.90
C THR A 163 -18.05 -30.58 10.54
N VAL A 164 -17.84 -29.26 10.51
CA VAL A 164 -17.92 -28.47 9.28
C VAL A 164 -16.55 -28.43 8.59
N ASP A 165 -16.54 -28.67 7.29
CA ASP A 165 -15.38 -28.40 6.44
C ASP A 165 -15.24 -26.89 6.21
N LEU A 166 -14.70 -26.21 7.22
CA LEU A 166 -14.51 -24.77 7.20
C LEU A 166 -13.49 -24.33 6.12
N GLY A 167 -12.62 -25.23 5.65
CA GLY A 167 -11.72 -24.93 4.54
C GLY A 167 -12.45 -24.80 3.20
N ARG A 168 -13.57 -25.50 3.05
CA ARG A 168 -14.46 -25.38 1.89
C ARG A 168 -15.47 -24.24 2.03
N VAL A 169 -16.05 -24.06 3.22
CA VAL A 169 -17.11 -23.07 3.45
C VAL A 169 -16.56 -21.65 3.63
N GLY A 170 -15.46 -21.52 4.37
CA GLY A 170 -14.84 -20.24 4.74
C GLY A 170 -14.65 -19.28 3.55
N PRO A 171 -13.99 -19.69 2.45
CA PRO A 171 -13.79 -18.83 1.28
C PRO A 171 -15.10 -18.34 0.65
N VAL A 172 -16.14 -19.19 0.63
CA VAL A 172 -17.43 -18.85 0.01
C VAL A 172 -18.15 -17.80 0.84
N VAL A 173 -18.16 -17.99 2.16
CA VAL A 173 -18.79 -17.06 3.10
C VAL A 173 -18.01 -15.74 3.15
N GLU A 174 -16.67 -15.79 3.21
CA GLU A 174 -15.81 -14.60 3.14
C GLU A 174 -16.09 -13.78 1.88
N ALA A 175 -16.22 -14.43 0.72
CA ALA A 175 -16.50 -13.78 -0.55
C ALA A 175 -17.86 -13.06 -0.60
N ALA A 176 -18.83 -13.48 0.21
CA ALA A 176 -20.12 -12.79 0.30
C ALA A 176 -20.02 -11.39 0.93
N PHE A 177 -18.94 -11.12 1.67
CA PHE A 177 -18.62 -9.81 2.25
C PHE A 177 -17.62 -9.02 1.39
N ALA A 178 -17.44 -9.41 0.13
CA ALA A 178 -16.61 -8.66 -0.81
C ALA A 178 -17.09 -7.20 -0.95
N PRO A 179 -16.17 -6.23 -1.17
CA PRO A 179 -14.74 -6.42 -1.43
C PRO A 179 -13.86 -6.54 -0.18
N VAL A 180 -14.41 -6.28 1.01
CA VAL A 180 -13.64 -6.21 2.27
C VAL A 180 -13.38 -7.59 2.86
N GLY A 181 -14.26 -8.57 2.60
CA GLY A 181 -14.22 -9.89 3.22
C GLY A 181 -14.58 -9.85 4.71
N CYS A 182 -14.74 -11.01 5.32
CA CYS A 182 -15.15 -11.15 6.71
C CYS A 182 -14.56 -12.41 7.31
N ASN A 183 -14.09 -12.34 8.56
CA ASN A 183 -13.67 -13.54 9.29
C ASN A 183 -14.90 -14.38 9.63
N VAL A 184 -14.84 -15.69 9.43
CA VAL A 184 -15.97 -16.58 9.67
C VAL A 184 -15.69 -17.42 10.91
N ASN A 185 -16.50 -17.23 11.94
CA ASN A 185 -16.39 -17.90 13.23
C ASN A 185 -17.54 -18.89 13.40
N LEU A 186 -17.24 -20.18 13.40
CA LEU A 186 -18.21 -21.21 13.77
C LEU A 186 -18.11 -21.47 15.26
N VAL A 187 -19.22 -21.30 15.97
CA VAL A 187 -19.25 -21.39 17.44
C VAL A 187 -20.29 -22.40 17.93
N SER A 188 -19.94 -23.09 19.01
CA SER A 188 -20.89 -23.87 19.82
C SER A 188 -20.75 -23.46 21.29
N VAL A 189 -21.89 -23.25 21.96
CA VAL A 189 -21.94 -22.92 23.39
C VAL A 189 -21.98 -24.24 24.16
N GLN A 190 -20.96 -24.49 24.98
CA GLN A 190 -20.90 -25.66 25.85
C GLN A 190 -21.66 -25.37 27.15
N ASP A 191 -21.38 -24.22 27.75
CA ASP A 191 -22.15 -23.64 28.84
C ASP A 191 -22.04 -22.10 28.85
N ARG A 192 -22.61 -21.44 29.87
CA ARG A 192 -22.63 -19.96 29.95
C ARG A 192 -21.23 -19.33 30.07
N SER A 193 -20.22 -20.09 30.44
CA SER A 193 -18.83 -19.66 30.62
C SER A 193 -17.86 -20.32 29.66
N GLU A 194 -18.30 -21.24 28.79
CA GLU A 194 -17.44 -22.02 27.90
C GLU A 194 -18.01 -22.14 26.48
N VAL A 195 -17.21 -21.77 25.49
CA VAL A 195 -17.55 -21.76 24.06
C VAL A 195 -16.44 -22.46 23.29
N ARG A 196 -16.80 -23.27 22.28
CA ARG A 196 -15.85 -23.77 21.28
C ARG A 196 -15.96 -22.96 20.00
N LEU A 197 -14.82 -22.62 19.41
CA LEU A 197 -14.67 -21.77 18.24
C LEU A 197 -13.74 -22.41 17.21
N ARG A 198 -14.15 -22.38 15.94
CA ARG A 198 -13.25 -22.52 14.78
C ARG A 198 -13.35 -21.30 13.89
N THR A 199 -12.23 -20.83 13.39
CA THR A 199 -12.16 -19.60 12.61
C THR A 199 -11.55 -19.84 11.23
N TRP A 200 -12.18 -19.23 10.23
CA TRP A 200 -11.58 -18.92 8.94
C TRP A 200 -11.25 -17.43 8.95
N GLU A 201 -9.96 -17.11 8.95
CA GLU A 201 -9.48 -15.74 8.94
C GLU A 201 -9.37 -15.23 7.50
N ARG A 202 -9.91 -14.03 7.29
CA ARG A 202 -9.81 -13.32 6.02
C ARG A 202 -8.35 -13.19 5.60
N GLY A 203 -8.01 -13.66 4.40
CA GLY A 203 -6.66 -13.61 3.85
C GLY A 203 -5.64 -14.59 4.47
N ALA A 204 -5.96 -15.27 5.58
CA ALA A 204 -5.07 -16.25 6.24
C ALA A 204 -5.60 -17.69 6.20
N GLY A 205 -6.90 -17.88 6.01
CA GLY A 205 -7.55 -19.18 5.94
C GLY A 205 -7.77 -19.83 7.31
N LEU A 206 -7.59 -21.13 7.42
CA LEU A 206 -7.78 -21.87 8.68
C LEU A 206 -6.62 -21.58 9.63
N THR A 207 -6.92 -20.96 10.78
CA THR A 207 -5.95 -20.69 11.84
C THR A 207 -6.24 -21.52 13.09
N GLU A 208 -5.20 -21.81 13.86
CA GLU A 208 -5.32 -22.55 15.12
C GLU A 208 -5.98 -21.70 16.21
N ALA A 209 -5.81 -20.37 16.18
CA ALA A 209 -6.46 -19.46 17.12
C ALA A 209 -6.59 -18.05 16.55
N CYS A 210 -7.74 -17.40 16.80
CA CYS A 210 -8.02 -16.02 16.42
C CYS A 210 -8.47 -15.20 17.64
N GLY A 211 -7.63 -14.26 18.10
CA GLY A 211 -7.95 -13.45 19.30
C GLY A 211 -9.14 -12.50 19.11
N THR A 212 -9.21 -11.82 17.96
CA THR A 212 -10.35 -10.97 17.58
C THR A 212 -11.60 -11.81 17.31
N GLY A 213 -11.45 -12.98 16.70
CA GLY A 213 -12.53 -13.96 16.51
C GLY A 213 -13.14 -14.44 17.82
N ALA A 214 -12.32 -14.72 18.83
CA ALA A 214 -12.79 -15.05 20.19
C ALA A 214 -13.57 -13.89 20.82
N CYS A 215 -13.07 -12.66 20.68
CA CYS A 215 -13.72 -11.46 21.21
C CYS A 215 -15.08 -11.19 20.56
N ALA A 216 -15.13 -11.21 19.23
CA ALA A 216 -16.36 -11.03 18.46
C ALA A 216 -17.40 -12.12 18.79
N SER A 217 -16.96 -13.38 18.87
CA SER A 217 -17.81 -14.51 19.23
C SER A 217 -18.41 -14.36 20.62
N ALA A 218 -17.59 -14.07 21.63
CA ALA A 218 -18.09 -13.85 23.00
C ALA A 218 -19.06 -12.65 23.08
N HIS A 219 -18.76 -11.56 22.36
CA HIS A 219 -19.63 -10.39 22.30
C HIS A 219 -21.01 -10.72 21.71
N VAL A 220 -21.05 -11.39 20.55
CA VAL A 220 -22.29 -11.81 19.90
C VAL A 220 -23.06 -12.81 20.76
N LEU A 221 -22.40 -13.82 21.31
CA LEU A 221 -23.06 -14.80 22.17
C LEU A 221 -23.64 -14.16 23.44
N ARG A 222 -22.98 -13.14 23.99
CA ARG A 222 -23.49 -12.36 25.14
C ARG A 222 -24.70 -11.53 24.73
N SER A 223 -24.70 -10.90 23.56
CA SER A 223 -25.85 -10.13 23.06
C SER A 223 -27.08 -11.02 22.83
N TRP A 224 -26.87 -12.30 22.53
CA TRP A 224 -27.92 -13.32 22.46
C TRP A 224 -28.33 -13.92 23.81
N GLY A 225 -27.67 -13.54 24.92
CA GLY A 225 -27.94 -14.04 26.27
C GLY A 225 -27.46 -15.47 26.54
N LEU A 226 -26.62 -16.03 25.67
CA LEU A 226 -26.16 -17.42 25.75
C LEU A 226 -24.97 -17.60 26.68
N VAL A 227 -24.15 -16.56 26.88
CA VAL A 227 -22.96 -16.59 27.73
C VAL A 227 -22.94 -15.42 28.72
N ASP A 228 -22.11 -15.55 29.76
CA ASP A 228 -21.87 -14.55 30.79
C ASP A 228 -20.81 -13.51 30.36
N GLU A 229 -20.41 -12.64 31.28
CA GLU A 229 -19.43 -11.58 31.01
C GLU A 229 -18.02 -12.11 30.73
N VAL A 230 -17.62 -13.16 31.44
CA VAL A 230 -16.30 -13.78 31.34
C VAL A 230 -16.49 -15.17 30.75
N VAL A 231 -15.88 -15.41 29.60
CA VAL A 231 -16.08 -16.62 28.81
C VAL A 231 -14.75 -17.22 28.40
N ALA A 232 -14.57 -18.50 28.67
CA ALA A 232 -13.49 -19.31 28.11
C ALA A 232 -13.83 -19.70 26.67
N VAL A 233 -12.99 -19.31 25.73
CA VAL A 233 -13.11 -19.65 24.31
C VAL A 233 -12.05 -20.68 23.96
N HIS A 234 -12.51 -21.87 23.58
CA HIS A 234 -11.71 -23.01 23.20
C HIS A 234 -11.53 -23.03 21.68
N MET A 235 -10.29 -22.85 21.23
CA MET A 235 -9.87 -22.90 19.84
C MET A 235 -8.94 -24.10 19.64
N PRO A 236 -8.66 -24.53 18.39
CA PRO A 236 -7.70 -25.60 18.12
C PRO A 236 -6.33 -25.42 18.80
N GLY A 237 -5.80 -24.19 18.79
CA GLY A 237 -4.52 -23.80 19.40
C GLY A 237 -4.55 -23.61 20.92
N GLY A 238 -5.71 -23.78 21.55
CA GLY A 238 -5.88 -23.77 23.00
C GLY A 238 -6.96 -22.81 23.49
N ARG A 239 -6.88 -22.43 24.78
CA ARG A 239 -7.92 -21.68 25.48
C ARG A 239 -7.51 -20.23 25.74
N ALA A 240 -8.40 -19.30 25.41
CA ALA A 240 -8.34 -17.91 25.84
C ALA A 240 -9.56 -17.58 26.72
N THR A 241 -9.45 -16.56 27.55
CA THR A 241 -10.56 -15.99 28.33
C THR A 241 -10.88 -14.62 27.77
N VAL A 242 -12.14 -14.37 27.44
CA VAL A 242 -12.64 -13.07 27.00
C VAL A 242 -13.53 -12.48 28.08
N THR A 243 -13.24 -11.25 28.49
CA THR A 243 -14.14 -10.44 29.31
C THR A 243 -14.84 -9.44 28.40
N VAL A 244 -16.13 -9.64 28.17
CA VAL A 244 -16.95 -8.82 27.26
C VAL A 244 -17.33 -7.49 27.94
N ALA A 245 -16.36 -6.62 28.18
CA ALA A 245 -16.54 -5.27 28.71
C ALA A 245 -16.39 -4.21 27.61
N ASP A 246 -16.39 -2.92 27.98
CA ASP A 246 -16.00 -1.83 27.10
C ASP A 246 -14.83 -1.04 27.73
N PRO A 247 -13.58 -1.27 27.28
CA PRO A 247 -13.16 -2.14 26.18
C PRO A 247 -13.20 -3.64 26.53
N ILE A 248 -13.25 -4.51 25.50
CA ILE A 248 -13.13 -5.97 25.64
C ILE A 248 -11.70 -6.32 26.06
N LEU A 249 -11.57 -7.27 27.00
CA LEU A 249 -10.27 -7.79 27.43
C LEU A 249 -10.09 -9.24 26.96
N LEU A 250 -8.91 -9.53 26.42
CA LEU A 250 -8.50 -10.87 26.02
C LEU A 250 -7.33 -11.33 26.87
N THR A 251 -7.54 -12.40 27.64
CA THR A 251 -6.53 -13.01 28.49
C THR A 251 -6.15 -14.38 27.94
N GLY A 252 -4.86 -14.67 27.82
CA GLY A 252 -4.39 -15.98 27.37
C GLY A 252 -2.88 -16.16 27.58
N PRO A 253 -2.37 -17.37 27.36
CA PRO A 253 -0.95 -17.63 27.51
C PRO A 253 -0.15 -16.92 26.38
N ALA A 254 1.07 -16.56 26.73
CA ALA A 254 2.15 -16.21 25.82
C ALA A 254 3.40 -16.99 26.25
N VAL A 255 4.04 -17.66 25.31
CA VAL A 255 5.17 -18.56 25.56
C VAL A 255 6.39 -18.06 24.79
N HIS A 256 7.53 -17.96 25.45
CA HIS A 256 8.82 -17.70 24.83
C HIS A 256 9.38 -19.02 24.30
N VAL A 257 9.90 -19.01 23.08
CA VAL A 257 10.36 -20.23 22.38
C VAL A 257 11.88 -20.26 22.33
N ASP A 258 12.49 -19.25 21.72
CA ASP A 258 13.93 -19.14 21.51
C ASP A 258 14.35 -17.73 21.08
N ASP A 259 15.66 -17.49 21.07
CA ASP A 259 16.28 -16.21 20.70
C ASP A 259 17.16 -16.37 19.47
N HIS A 260 17.20 -15.34 18.63
CA HIS A 260 17.92 -15.33 17.36
C HIS A 260 18.69 -14.02 17.17
N ASP A 261 19.98 -14.12 16.86
CA ASP A 261 20.77 -13.01 16.37
C ASP A 261 20.89 -13.11 14.85
N VAL A 262 20.31 -12.13 14.15
CA VAL A 262 20.40 -12.03 12.70
C VAL A 262 21.20 -10.81 12.30
N ASP A 263 22.13 -11.01 11.36
CA ASP A 263 22.82 -9.89 10.75
C ASP A 263 21.80 -9.02 9.99
N PRO A 264 21.77 -7.69 10.23
CA PRO A 264 21.05 -6.78 9.36
C PRO A 264 21.81 -6.72 8.03
N VAL A 265 21.60 -7.72 7.16
CA VAL A 265 22.24 -7.79 5.84
C VAL A 265 21.82 -6.53 5.05
N PRO A 266 22.77 -5.74 4.48
CA PRO A 266 22.42 -4.67 3.55
C PRO A 266 21.71 -5.29 2.34
N PRO A 267 20.72 -4.62 1.72
CA PRO A 267 19.88 -5.26 0.71
C PRO A 267 20.75 -5.85 -0.40
N LEU A 268 20.84 -7.18 -0.41
CA LEU A 268 21.42 -7.95 -1.49
C LEU A 268 20.40 -7.91 -2.61
N MET A 269 20.86 -7.50 -3.78
CA MET A 269 20.09 -7.44 -5.03
C MET A 269 19.31 -8.75 -5.22
N ALA A 270 17.99 -8.70 -5.00
CA ALA A 270 17.06 -9.76 -5.34
C ALA A 270 16.14 -9.30 -6.48
N ASP A 271 15.84 -10.28 -7.32
CA ASP A 271 15.17 -10.29 -8.62
C ASP A 271 13.76 -9.63 -8.60
N PRO A 272 13.35 -8.87 -9.64
CA PRO A 272 12.05 -8.22 -9.67
C PRO A 272 11.03 -9.09 -10.41
N THR A 273 10.43 -10.04 -9.69
CA THR A 273 9.12 -10.62 -10.03
C THR A 273 8.40 -10.89 -8.72
N ASP A 274 7.15 -10.42 -8.61
CA ASP A 274 6.25 -10.47 -7.44
C ASP A 274 6.41 -9.37 -6.37
N ASP A 275 6.31 -8.16 -6.87
CA ASP A 275 5.25 -7.19 -6.58
C ASP A 275 4.04 -7.59 -5.67
N LEU A 276 3.63 -6.58 -4.87
CA LEU A 276 2.29 -6.23 -4.32
C LEU A 276 1.95 -6.66 -2.87
N ASP A 277 2.17 -5.73 -1.93
CA ASP A 277 1.38 -5.63 -0.68
C ASP A 277 0.18 -4.68 -0.89
N PRO A 278 -0.94 -4.86 -0.14
CA PRO A 278 -2.12 -4.01 -0.17
C PRO A 278 -2.22 -3.05 1.04
N PHE A 279 -2.86 -1.88 0.86
CA PHE A 279 -3.26 -0.96 1.94
C PHE A 279 -4.74 -1.02 2.34
N PRO A 280 -5.07 -0.41 3.51
CA PRO A 280 -6.38 -0.42 4.14
C PRO A 280 -7.35 0.65 3.62
N ASN A 281 -8.65 0.38 3.76
CA ASN A 281 -9.77 1.30 3.50
C ASN A 281 -10.24 1.99 4.79
N GLY A 282 -10.24 3.32 4.78
CA GLY A 282 -11.03 4.16 5.69
C GLY A 282 -12.48 4.33 5.19
N VAL A 283 -13.37 4.60 6.14
CA VAL A 283 -14.84 4.65 6.06
C VAL A 283 -15.35 5.94 5.39
N VAL A 284 -16.37 5.81 4.53
CA VAL A 284 -17.21 6.91 4.01
C VAL A 284 -18.58 6.84 4.68
N ASP A 285 -19.04 7.95 5.26
CA ASP A 285 -20.38 8.16 5.83
C ASP A 285 -21.44 8.27 4.71
N PRO A 286 -22.61 7.59 4.77
CA PRO A 286 -23.61 7.64 3.72
C PRO A 286 -24.76 8.58 4.09
N ASP A 287 -24.66 9.85 3.72
CA ASP A 287 -25.84 10.63 3.30
C ASP A 287 -25.39 11.91 2.60
N ASP A 288 -25.42 11.88 1.26
CA ASP A 288 -25.75 13.01 0.39
C ASP A 288 -25.76 12.49 -1.06
N GLY A 289 -26.90 12.61 -1.73
CA GLY A 289 -27.16 12.04 -3.06
C GLY A 289 -26.39 12.71 -4.22
N GLU A 290 -25.06 12.62 -4.24
CA GLU A 290 -24.23 12.97 -5.39
C GLU A 290 -23.22 11.86 -5.71
N THR A 291 -23.41 11.18 -6.83
CA THR A 291 -22.56 10.10 -7.35
C THR A 291 -21.23 10.64 -7.88
N HIS A 292 -20.22 10.85 -7.04
CA HIS A 292 -18.86 11.21 -7.49
C HIS A 292 -17.76 10.53 -6.65
N ARG A 293 -16.97 9.64 -7.28
CA ARG A 293 -15.76 9.03 -6.70
C ARG A 293 -14.52 9.66 -7.32
N GLY A 294 -14.05 10.78 -6.76
CA GLY A 294 -12.85 11.47 -7.25
C GLY A 294 -11.54 10.77 -6.83
N ALA A 295 -10.53 10.76 -7.71
CA ALA A 295 -9.22 10.12 -7.53
C ALA A 295 -8.24 10.92 -6.64
N PHE A 296 -8.78 11.60 -5.63
CA PHE A 296 -7.98 12.05 -4.48
C PHE A 296 -8.64 11.47 -3.23
N GLY A 297 -8.60 10.14 -3.14
CA GLY A 297 -8.83 9.43 -1.88
C GLY A 297 -7.97 10.03 -0.77
N GLU A 298 -8.46 9.90 0.47
CA GLU A 298 -7.82 10.37 1.68
C GLU A 298 -6.29 10.24 1.61
N PHE A 299 -5.58 11.32 1.91
CA PHE A 299 -4.13 11.34 1.97
C PHE A 299 -3.66 10.46 3.15
N GLY A 300 -3.66 9.16 2.91
CA GLY A 300 -3.40 8.07 3.85
C GLY A 300 -3.29 6.68 3.20
N GLY A 301 -3.77 6.47 1.95
CA GLY A 301 -3.76 5.18 1.21
C GLY A 301 -2.62 4.97 0.18
N GLU A 302 -2.33 3.73 -0.25
CA GLU A 302 -1.20 3.25 -1.11
C GLU A 302 -1.62 3.39 -2.56
N ALA A 303 -2.29 4.48 -2.90
CA ALA A 303 -2.39 4.84 -4.30
C ALA A 303 -0.99 5.30 -4.76
N THR A 304 -0.12 4.32 -5.01
CA THR A 304 1.14 4.49 -5.75
C THR A 304 0.84 4.92 -7.19
N GLY A 305 -0.37 4.63 -7.67
CA GLY A 305 -0.90 5.14 -8.93
C GLY A 305 -1.61 6.49 -8.84
N LEU A 306 -1.64 7.23 -9.94
CA LEU A 306 -2.48 8.41 -10.17
C LEU A 306 -3.83 8.06 -10.83
N ILE A 307 -3.96 6.83 -11.31
CA ILE A 307 -5.16 6.22 -11.91
C ILE A 307 -5.55 5.03 -11.03
N ASP A 308 -6.84 4.85 -10.76
CA ASP A 308 -7.33 3.74 -9.94
C ASP A 308 -7.15 2.40 -10.69
N ARG A 309 -6.74 1.37 -9.95
CA ARG A 309 -6.36 0.05 -10.48
C ARG A 309 -7.28 -1.07 -10.02
N ALA A 310 -8.25 -0.80 -9.14
CA ALA A 310 -9.24 -1.79 -8.73
C ALA A 310 -10.15 -2.23 -9.89
N PHE A 311 -10.27 -1.40 -10.93
CA PHE A 311 -10.97 -1.67 -12.18
C PHE A 311 -10.35 -0.84 -13.32
N ARG A 312 -10.64 -1.17 -14.58
CA ARG A 312 -10.22 -0.33 -15.71
C ARG A 312 -11.04 0.95 -15.72
N GLU A 313 -10.45 2.03 -15.22
CA GLU A 313 -11.12 3.31 -15.11
C GLU A 313 -11.49 3.87 -16.50
N ARG A 314 -12.72 4.39 -16.64
CA ARG A 314 -13.19 5.03 -17.87
C ARG A 314 -12.72 6.49 -17.89
N ILE A 315 -11.94 6.86 -18.91
CA ILE A 315 -11.29 8.16 -18.99
C ILE A 315 -11.73 8.94 -20.23
N VAL A 316 -12.08 10.22 -20.03
CA VAL A 316 -12.27 11.18 -21.13
C VAL A 316 -10.96 11.88 -21.43
N LEU A 317 -10.57 11.92 -22.71
CA LEU A 317 -9.37 12.61 -23.18
C LEU A 317 -9.72 14.02 -23.65
N ALA A 318 -9.01 15.03 -23.15
CA ALA A 318 -9.19 16.43 -23.53
C ALA A 318 -7.92 17.01 -24.18
N GLY A 319 -8.07 17.61 -25.35
CA GLY A 319 -6.97 18.25 -26.09
C GLY A 319 -7.28 19.67 -26.52
N VAL A 320 -6.26 20.53 -26.58
CA VAL A 320 -6.37 21.88 -27.13
C VAL A 320 -5.51 22.01 -28.38
N THR A 321 -6.14 22.32 -29.51
CA THR A 321 -5.44 22.75 -30.72
C THR A 321 -5.26 24.26 -30.66
N LEU A 322 -4.01 24.70 -30.51
CA LEU A 322 -3.68 26.13 -30.60
C LEU A 322 -3.72 26.59 -32.08
N GLU A 323 -4.10 27.83 -32.37
CA GLU A 323 -4.27 28.30 -33.76
C GLU A 323 -3.05 28.14 -34.67
N ARG A 324 -1.85 28.18 -34.08
CA ARG A 324 -0.59 28.00 -34.81
C ARG A 324 -0.11 26.54 -34.86
N ALA A 325 -0.85 25.63 -34.24
CA ALA A 325 -0.55 24.21 -34.23
C ALA A 325 -1.28 23.51 -35.37
N ASP A 326 -0.60 22.55 -35.98
CA ASP A 326 -1.18 21.68 -36.97
C ASP A 326 -2.27 20.78 -36.33
N PRO A 327 -3.51 20.79 -36.86
CA PRO A 327 -4.57 19.88 -36.40
C PRO A 327 -4.16 18.41 -36.47
N GLU A 328 -3.45 17.98 -37.52
CA GLU A 328 -3.00 16.59 -37.66
C GLU A 328 -2.00 16.22 -36.56
N ALA A 329 -1.10 17.14 -36.21
CA ALA A 329 -0.19 16.95 -35.09
C ALA A 329 -0.93 16.85 -33.74
N THR A 330 -2.05 17.56 -33.58
CA THR A 330 -2.89 17.43 -32.38
C THR A 330 -3.58 16.08 -32.34
N ASP A 331 -4.13 15.63 -33.48
CA ASP A 331 -4.76 14.32 -33.60
C ASP A 331 -3.80 13.20 -33.25
N ALA A 332 -2.59 13.22 -33.82
CA ALA A 332 -1.57 12.25 -33.50
C ALA A 332 -1.11 12.29 -32.03
N SER A 333 -1.12 13.47 -31.38
CA SER A 333 -0.82 13.61 -29.94
C SER A 333 -1.88 12.96 -29.07
N MET A 334 -3.16 13.11 -29.44
CA MET A 334 -4.28 12.50 -28.75
C MET A 334 -4.35 10.99 -28.95
N ASP A 335 -4.00 10.49 -30.14
CA ASP A 335 -3.89 9.05 -30.38
C ASP A 335 -2.75 8.44 -29.55
N GLU A 336 -1.64 9.17 -29.38
CA GLU A 336 -0.58 8.78 -28.46
C GLU A 336 -1.04 8.84 -26.99
N LEU A 337 -1.82 9.86 -26.60
CA LEU A 337 -2.39 9.94 -25.26
C LEU A 337 -3.36 8.78 -24.97
N ALA A 338 -4.19 8.40 -25.94
CA ALA A 338 -5.07 7.24 -25.80
C ALA A 338 -4.27 5.95 -25.57
N ARG A 339 -3.18 5.75 -26.31
CA ARG A 339 -2.27 4.62 -26.07
C ARG A 339 -1.57 4.68 -24.71
N LEU A 340 -1.22 5.88 -24.22
CA LEU A 340 -0.66 6.05 -22.87
C LEU A 340 -1.68 5.66 -21.81
N VAL A 341 -2.92 6.12 -21.93
CA VAL A 341 -4.02 5.78 -21.00
C VAL A 341 -4.31 4.28 -21.00
N ASP A 342 -4.37 3.66 -22.19
CA ASP A 342 -4.53 2.20 -22.31
C ASP A 342 -3.36 1.45 -21.69
N THR A 343 -2.11 1.90 -21.94
CA THR A 343 -0.91 1.32 -21.30
C THR A 343 -0.93 1.47 -19.79
N ALA A 344 -1.50 2.56 -19.25
CA ALA A 344 -1.63 2.79 -17.82
C ALA A 344 -2.72 1.92 -17.16
N GLY A 345 -3.49 1.16 -17.94
CA GLY A 345 -4.53 0.25 -17.42
C GLY A 345 -5.96 0.81 -17.46
N ALA A 346 -6.18 1.98 -18.05
CA ALA A 346 -7.48 2.63 -18.14
C ALA A 346 -8.09 2.55 -19.56
N ASP A 347 -9.39 2.79 -19.68
CA ASP A 347 -10.12 2.76 -20.95
C ASP A 347 -10.40 4.18 -21.44
N PRO A 348 -9.80 4.63 -22.57
CA PRO A 348 -10.14 5.93 -23.16
C PRO A 348 -11.50 5.85 -23.86
N VAL A 349 -12.56 6.38 -23.24
CA VAL A 349 -13.95 6.18 -23.69
C VAL A 349 -14.50 7.34 -24.53
N ALA A 350 -13.90 8.52 -24.42
CA ALA A 350 -14.30 9.67 -25.22
C ALA A 350 -13.13 10.62 -25.46
N ARG A 351 -13.25 11.43 -26.51
CA ARG A 351 -12.25 12.44 -26.88
C ARG A 351 -12.92 13.77 -27.16
N VAL A 352 -12.45 14.82 -26.49
CA VAL A 352 -12.93 16.19 -26.64
C VAL A 352 -11.78 17.09 -27.10
N LEU A 353 -12.01 17.84 -28.18
CA LEU A 353 -11.05 18.80 -28.72
C LEU A 353 -11.59 20.22 -28.64
N GLN A 354 -10.69 21.15 -28.34
CA GLN A 354 -10.98 22.58 -28.33
C GLN A 354 -9.96 23.33 -29.16
N ARG A 355 -10.43 24.15 -30.10
CA ARG A 355 -9.57 25.10 -30.83
C ARG A 355 -9.50 26.43 -30.09
N ARG A 356 -8.30 26.99 -29.90
CA ARG A 356 -8.09 28.30 -29.25
C ARG A 356 -6.88 29.04 -29.81
N GLU A 357 -6.89 30.36 -29.77
CA GLU A 357 -5.70 31.19 -30.00
C GLU A 357 -4.60 30.95 -28.95
N ALA A 358 -5.00 30.89 -27.68
CA ALA A 358 -4.13 30.68 -26.54
C ALA A 358 -4.82 29.87 -25.43
N PRO A 359 -4.04 29.16 -24.58
CA PRO A 359 -4.60 28.46 -23.43
C PRO A 359 -5.33 29.41 -22.48
N ASP A 360 -6.45 28.96 -21.94
CA ASP A 360 -7.14 29.69 -20.88
C ASP A 360 -6.32 29.71 -19.59
N ARG A 361 -6.16 30.89 -18.98
CA ARG A 361 -5.35 31.04 -17.75
C ARG A 361 -5.93 30.25 -16.57
N ALA A 362 -7.25 30.09 -16.50
CA ALA A 362 -7.91 29.45 -15.37
C ALA A 362 -8.08 27.95 -15.56
N THR A 363 -8.33 27.45 -16.76
CA THR A 363 -8.76 26.06 -17.01
C THR A 363 -8.07 25.39 -18.19
N TYR A 364 -7.16 26.08 -18.88
CA TYR A 364 -6.52 25.65 -20.13
C TYR A 364 -7.48 25.56 -21.34
N VAL A 365 -8.61 24.86 -21.22
CA VAL A 365 -9.65 24.69 -22.26
C VAL A 365 -10.68 25.82 -22.31
N GLY A 366 -10.89 26.53 -21.20
CA GLY A 366 -11.94 27.53 -21.02
C GLY A 366 -13.20 26.97 -20.35
N ARG A 367 -13.90 27.81 -19.57
CA ARG A 367 -15.04 27.39 -18.73
C ARG A 367 -16.17 26.71 -19.50
N GLY A 368 -16.58 27.24 -20.67
CA GLY A 368 -17.66 26.65 -21.46
C GLY A 368 -17.31 25.25 -21.95
N LYS A 369 -16.04 25.03 -22.33
CA LYS A 369 -15.57 23.72 -22.77
C LYS A 369 -15.39 22.74 -21.62
N ALA A 370 -14.96 23.22 -20.45
CA ALA A 370 -14.93 22.40 -19.25
C ALA A 370 -16.33 21.87 -18.89
N GLN A 371 -17.38 22.68 -19.06
CA GLN A 371 -18.76 22.23 -18.87
C GLN A 371 -19.20 21.19 -19.92
N GLU A 372 -18.80 21.37 -21.18
CA GLU A 372 -19.05 20.37 -22.23
C GLU A 372 -18.35 19.04 -21.92
N ILE A 373 -17.09 19.09 -21.46
CA ILE A 373 -16.34 17.91 -21.02
C ILE A 373 -17.08 17.22 -19.87
N LEU A 374 -17.57 17.98 -18.88
CA LEU A 374 -18.39 17.45 -17.78
C LEU A 374 -19.62 16.69 -18.32
N THR A 375 -20.39 17.29 -19.22
CA THR A 375 -21.56 16.61 -19.82
C THR A 375 -21.17 15.33 -20.57
N VAL A 376 -20.04 15.34 -21.29
CA VAL A 376 -19.52 14.12 -21.94
C VAL A 376 -19.13 13.08 -20.90
N SER A 377 -18.41 13.47 -19.84
CA SER A 377 -17.99 12.59 -18.75
C SER A 377 -19.18 11.96 -18.01
N GLU A 378 -20.28 12.69 -17.82
CA GLU A 378 -21.53 12.16 -17.26
C GLU A 378 -22.18 11.14 -18.19
N ALA A 379 -22.27 11.46 -19.49
CA ALA A 379 -22.89 10.58 -20.47
C ALA A 379 -22.15 9.25 -20.67
N VAL A 380 -20.83 9.26 -20.48
CA VAL A 380 -19.97 8.07 -20.62
C VAL A 380 -19.56 7.46 -19.28
N ASP A 381 -20.09 7.96 -18.16
CA ASP A 381 -19.79 7.47 -16.81
C ASP A 381 -18.27 7.36 -16.54
N ALA A 382 -17.58 8.49 -16.74
CA ALA A 382 -16.14 8.61 -16.53
C ALA A 382 -15.85 9.56 -15.36
N ASP A 383 -15.09 9.08 -14.37
CA ASP A 383 -14.72 9.84 -13.17
C ASP A 383 -13.41 10.64 -13.32
N THR A 384 -12.66 10.37 -14.39
CA THR A 384 -11.37 11.02 -14.66
C THR A 384 -11.31 11.61 -16.08
N VAL A 385 -10.75 12.82 -16.15
CA VAL A 385 -10.44 13.51 -17.40
C VAL A 385 -8.93 13.69 -17.52
N VAL A 386 -8.34 13.20 -18.60
CA VAL A 386 -6.92 13.34 -18.91
C VAL A 386 -6.71 14.41 -19.98
N PHE A 387 -5.90 15.41 -19.67
CA PHE A 387 -5.54 16.51 -20.57
C PHE A 387 -4.19 16.23 -21.26
N ASP A 388 -4.13 16.38 -22.58
CA ASP A 388 -2.90 16.15 -23.38
C ASP A 388 -1.76 17.13 -23.07
N ASN A 389 -2.08 18.27 -22.46
CA ASN A 389 -1.11 19.29 -22.10
C ASN A 389 -0.95 19.40 -20.58
N ASP A 390 0.25 19.74 -20.13
CA ASP A 390 0.54 19.96 -18.72
C ASP A 390 -0.33 21.07 -18.13
N LEU A 391 -0.93 20.79 -16.97
CA LEU A 391 -1.78 21.73 -16.26
C LEU A 391 -0.99 22.38 -15.12
N THR A 392 -1.10 23.68 -14.92
CA THR A 392 -0.60 24.28 -13.66
C THR A 392 -1.44 23.79 -12.47
N PRO A 393 -0.90 23.80 -11.22
CA PRO A 393 -1.67 23.44 -10.03
C PRO A 393 -2.99 24.21 -9.89
N ALA A 394 -2.98 25.49 -10.27
CA ALA A 394 -4.18 26.33 -10.26
C ALA A 394 -5.18 25.91 -11.35
N GLN A 395 -4.72 25.57 -12.55
CA GLN A 395 -5.59 25.10 -13.62
C GLN A 395 -6.25 23.77 -13.30
N GLN A 396 -5.47 22.81 -12.77
CA GLN A 396 -6.00 21.53 -12.33
C GLN A 396 -7.08 21.71 -11.27
N GLY A 397 -6.80 22.47 -10.21
CA GLY A 397 -7.77 22.72 -9.15
C GLY A 397 -9.05 23.41 -9.62
N ASN A 398 -8.96 24.36 -10.55
CA ASN A 398 -10.13 24.99 -11.16
C ASN A 398 -10.92 24.00 -12.04
N LEU A 399 -10.24 23.12 -12.77
CA LEU A 399 -10.87 22.08 -13.58
C LEU A 399 -11.59 21.07 -12.69
N GLU A 400 -10.96 20.56 -11.63
CA GLU A 400 -11.60 19.68 -10.65
C GLU A 400 -12.84 20.32 -10.02
N ALA A 401 -12.76 21.61 -9.68
CA ALA A 401 -13.90 22.34 -9.12
C ALA A 401 -15.10 22.45 -10.08
N ILE A 402 -14.84 22.52 -11.40
CA ILE A 402 -15.87 22.61 -12.44
C ILE A 402 -16.37 21.22 -12.83
N LEU A 403 -15.46 20.27 -13.07
CA LEU A 403 -15.75 18.92 -13.57
C LEU A 403 -16.34 18.00 -12.50
N LYS A 404 -16.13 18.34 -11.20
CA LYS A 404 -16.47 17.47 -10.05
C LYS A 404 -15.87 16.07 -10.16
N ARG A 405 -14.72 16.00 -10.85
CA ARG A 405 -14.02 14.79 -11.30
C ARG A 405 -12.53 15.04 -11.26
N THR A 406 -11.75 13.97 -11.30
CA THR A 406 -10.29 14.07 -11.34
C THR A 406 -9.84 14.71 -12.65
N ALA A 407 -8.94 15.70 -12.56
CA ALA A 407 -8.27 16.26 -13.73
C ALA A 407 -6.78 15.88 -13.70
N LEU A 408 -6.38 14.96 -14.58
CA LEU A 408 -4.99 14.55 -14.76
C LEU A 408 -4.41 15.19 -16.01
N ASP A 409 -3.11 15.43 -16.03
CA ASP A 409 -2.40 15.83 -17.24
C ASP A 409 -1.57 14.68 -17.82
N ARG A 410 -1.05 14.87 -19.03
CA ARG A 410 -0.20 13.89 -19.71
C ARG A 410 0.99 13.47 -18.85
N THR A 411 1.58 14.39 -18.09
CA THR A 411 2.69 14.10 -17.18
C THR A 411 2.27 13.12 -16.09
N ALA A 412 1.09 13.27 -15.51
CA ALA A 412 0.55 12.33 -14.52
C ALA A 412 0.45 10.90 -15.09
N VAL A 413 -0.10 10.73 -16.29
CA VAL A 413 -0.23 9.42 -16.93
C VAL A 413 1.13 8.77 -17.20
N ILE A 414 2.11 9.56 -17.67
CA ILE A 414 3.47 9.06 -17.92
C ILE A 414 4.13 8.59 -16.61
N LEU A 415 3.98 9.36 -15.52
CA LEU A 415 4.52 8.99 -14.22
C LEU A 415 3.86 7.72 -13.66
N ASP A 416 2.58 7.50 -13.96
CA ASP A 416 1.89 6.27 -13.59
C ASP A 416 2.47 5.06 -14.32
N ILE A 417 2.62 5.15 -15.65
CA ILE A 417 3.23 4.09 -16.46
C ILE A 417 4.68 3.81 -16.01
N PHE A 418 5.45 4.85 -15.67
CA PHE A 418 6.79 4.64 -15.13
C PHE A 418 6.79 3.92 -13.79
N ALA A 419 5.80 4.18 -12.92
CA ALA A 419 5.70 3.46 -11.66
C ALA A 419 5.42 1.97 -11.88
N GLN A 420 4.63 1.64 -12.91
CA GLN A 420 4.34 0.25 -13.30
C GLN A 420 5.57 -0.48 -13.87
N ASN A 421 6.45 0.24 -14.58
CA ASN A 421 7.59 -0.37 -15.27
C ASN A 421 8.91 -0.30 -14.47
N ALA A 422 8.93 0.39 -13.32
CA ALA A 422 10.11 0.54 -12.49
C ALA A 422 10.35 -0.71 -11.64
N SER A 423 11.31 -1.55 -12.07
CA SER A 423 11.66 -2.77 -11.35
C SER A 423 12.90 -2.58 -10.48
N SER A 424 13.90 -1.82 -10.92
CA SER A 424 15.12 -1.61 -10.14
C SER A 424 14.90 -0.68 -8.94
N PRO A 425 15.63 -0.87 -7.82
CA PRO A 425 15.53 0.04 -6.66
C PRO A 425 15.86 1.51 -7.01
N GLU A 426 16.80 1.72 -7.94
CA GLU A 426 17.12 3.06 -8.44
C GLU A 426 15.98 3.64 -9.30
N GLY A 427 15.39 2.82 -10.17
CA GLY A 427 14.22 3.19 -10.98
C GLY A 427 13.03 3.54 -10.11
N LYS A 428 12.67 2.68 -9.15
CA LYS A 428 11.58 2.89 -8.19
C LYS A 428 11.78 4.20 -7.41
N ALA A 429 12.98 4.44 -6.87
CA ALA A 429 13.30 5.68 -6.16
C ALA A 429 13.24 6.95 -7.05
N GLN A 430 13.65 6.85 -8.32
CA GLN A 430 13.57 7.96 -9.27
C GLN A 430 12.13 8.30 -9.63
N VAL A 431 11.29 7.29 -9.85
CA VAL A 431 9.88 7.49 -10.16
C VAL A 431 9.13 8.05 -8.95
N GLU A 432 9.35 7.51 -7.76
CA GLU A 432 8.76 8.02 -6.51
C GLU A 432 9.12 9.50 -6.31
N LEU A 433 10.40 9.86 -6.47
CA LEU A 433 10.85 11.25 -6.38
C LEU A 433 10.14 12.15 -7.40
N ALA A 434 9.93 11.67 -8.62
CA ALA A 434 9.25 12.41 -9.68
C ALA A 434 7.75 12.60 -9.36
N GLN A 435 7.08 11.56 -8.88
CA GLN A 435 5.68 11.61 -8.41
C GLN A 435 5.52 12.59 -7.24
N LEU A 436 6.40 12.53 -6.23
CA LEU A 436 6.37 13.44 -5.08
C LEU A 436 6.55 14.90 -5.51
N ARG A 437 7.51 15.19 -6.41
CA ARG A 437 7.73 16.54 -6.94
C ARG A 437 6.54 17.06 -7.76
N TYR A 438 5.84 16.18 -8.47
CA TYR A 438 4.62 16.52 -9.21
C TYR A 438 3.44 16.81 -8.27
N ARG A 439 3.24 15.97 -7.25
CA ARG A 439 2.11 16.05 -6.30
C ARG A 439 2.25 17.24 -5.33
N LEU A 440 3.43 17.50 -4.80
CA LEU A 440 3.66 18.48 -3.73
C LEU A 440 3.14 19.92 -4.00
N PRO A 441 3.33 20.53 -5.19
CA PRO A 441 2.77 21.85 -5.48
C PRO A 441 1.25 21.84 -5.64
N ARG A 442 0.63 20.67 -5.88
CA ARG A 442 -0.81 20.48 -6.13
C ARG A 442 -1.62 20.23 -4.85
N LEU A 443 -0.99 19.72 -3.79
CA LEU A 443 -1.60 19.49 -2.46
C LEU A 443 -2.27 20.72 -1.84
N ARG A 444 -1.76 21.92 -2.11
CA ARG A 444 -2.29 23.17 -1.53
C ARG A 444 -3.70 23.52 -2.02
N HIS A 445 -4.12 22.99 -3.17
CA HIS A 445 -5.42 23.32 -3.75
C HIS A 445 -6.54 22.41 -3.25
N SER A 446 -6.23 21.16 -2.93
CA SER A 446 -7.17 20.18 -2.35
C SER A 446 -7.64 20.59 -0.93
N GLY A 447 -6.83 21.34 -0.18
CA GLY A 447 -7.15 21.81 1.18
C GLY A 447 -8.30 22.84 1.30
N ARG A 448 -8.82 23.38 0.19
CA ARG A 448 -9.96 24.33 0.24
C ARG A 448 -11.29 23.64 0.58
N ILE A 449 -11.41 22.33 0.36
CA ILE A 449 -12.61 21.54 0.67
C ILE A 449 -12.67 21.27 2.20
N PHE A 450 -11.55 20.87 2.81
CA PHE A 450 -11.45 20.64 4.26
C PHE A 450 -11.58 21.91 5.12
N SER A 451 -11.14 23.06 4.61
CA SER A 451 -11.19 24.33 5.36
C SER A 451 -12.62 24.87 5.58
N GLN A 452 -13.62 24.42 4.82
CA GLN A 452 -15.00 24.89 4.99
C GLN A 452 -15.81 24.06 5.98
N GLN A 453 -15.52 22.76 6.15
CA GLN A 453 -16.12 21.93 7.20
C GLN A 453 -15.52 22.17 8.60
N ALA A 454 -14.28 22.66 8.71
CA ALA A 454 -13.67 23.08 9.97
C ALA A 454 -13.99 24.55 10.37
N GLY A 455 -14.95 25.18 9.70
CA GLY A 455 -15.34 26.57 9.92
C GLY A 455 -16.40 26.72 10.99
N GLY A 456 -16.10 26.43 12.26
CA GLY A 456 -17.11 26.66 13.30
C GLY A 456 -16.84 26.27 14.73
N ILE A 457 -15.61 26.17 15.24
CA ILE A 457 -15.33 26.33 16.69
C ILE A 457 -13.87 26.79 16.81
N GLY A 458 -13.67 27.90 17.52
CA GLY A 458 -12.37 28.53 17.65
C GLY A 458 -11.37 27.69 18.44
N THR A 459 -10.21 27.45 17.85
CA THR A 459 -8.96 27.21 18.58
C THR A 459 -7.90 28.19 18.06
N ARG A 460 -7.85 29.36 18.70
CA ARG A 460 -6.71 30.27 18.61
C ARG A 460 -5.54 29.63 19.37
N GLY A 461 -4.68 28.93 18.64
CA GLY A 461 -3.31 28.61 19.02
C GLY A 461 -2.44 28.60 17.77
N PRO A 462 -1.13 28.87 17.85
CA PRO A 462 -0.22 28.78 16.72
C PRO A 462 0.08 27.29 16.44
N GLY A 463 -0.95 26.53 16.08
CA GLY A 463 -0.85 25.12 15.69
C GLY A 463 -0.53 25.02 14.21
N GLU A 464 0.51 24.25 13.87
CA GLU A 464 0.81 23.89 12.48
C GLU A 464 -0.37 23.11 11.88
N THR A 465 -0.87 23.51 10.70
CA THR A 465 -2.00 22.83 10.07
C THR A 465 -1.60 21.41 9.65
N GLN A 466 -2.50 20.44 9.72
CA GLN A 466 -2.26 19.04 9.27
C GLN A 466 -1.65 18.99 7.86
N LEU A 467 -2.14 19.84 6.94
CA LEU A 467 -1.59 19.98 5.59
C LEU A 467 -0.12 20.44 5.56
N GLU A 468 0.30 21.28 6.50
CA GLU A 468 1.69 21.74 6.59
C GLU A 468 2.59 20.64 7.19
N VAL A 469 2.07 19.88 8.17
CA VAL A 469 2.74 18.70 8.74
C VAL A 469 2.98 17.64 7.65
N ASP A 470 1.95 17.31 6.87
CA ASP A 470 2.04 16.33 5.77
C ASP A 470 2.99 16.82 4.68
N ARG A 471 2.89 18.09 4.32
CA ARG A 471 3.82 18.70 3.36
C ARG A 471 5.27 18.59 3.84
N ARG A 472 5.53 18.83 5.13
CA ARG A 472 6.86 18.71 5.72
C ARG A 472 7.34 17.25 5.70
N ARG A 473 6.47 16.28 5.95
CA ARG A 473 6.78 14.84 5.82
C ARG A 473 7.18 14.48 4.39
N LEU A 474 6.40 14.91 3.39
CA LEU A 474 6.70 14.65 1.97
C LEU A 474 8.00 15.35 1.53
N MET A 475 8.26 16.58 1.99
CA MET A 475 9.54 17.27 1.72
C MET A 475 10.74 16.52 2.32
N ARG A 476 10.60 15.93 3.51
CA ARG A 476 11.65 15.09 4.11
C ARG A 476 11.91 13.84 3.27
N ARG A 477 10.86 13.18 2.78
CA ARG A 477 10.98 12.02 1.87
C ARG A 477 11.70 12.40 0.57
N VAL A 478 11.33 13.52 -0.05
CA VAL A 478 12.02 14.08 -1.23
C VAL A 478 13.51 14.26 -0.96
N THR A 479 13.85 14.91 0.16
CA THR A 479 15.26 15.16 0.54
C THR A 479 16.04 13.86 0.73
N ARG A 480 15.42 12.84 1.35
CA ARG A 480 16.03 11.53 1.56
C ARG A 480 16.29 10.80 0.24
N LEU A 481 15.28 10.70 -0.62
CA LEU A 481 15.39 10.08 -1.95
C LEU A 481 16.46 10.78 -2.81
N GLU A 482 16.55 12.11 -2.76
CA GLU A 482 17.61 12.86 -3.45
C GLU A 482 19.01 12.49 -2.94
N SER A 483 19.18 12.35 -1.63
CA SER A 483 20.44 11.94 -1.01
C SER A 483 20.84 10.52 -1.42
N ASP A 484 19.90 9.57 -1.35
CA ASP A 484 20.12 8.17 -1.71
C ASP A 484 20.47 8.01 -3.18
N LEU A 485 19.72 8.65 -4.08
CA LEU A 485 20.05 8.68 -5.51
C LEU A 485 21.42 9.35 -5.75
N GLY A 486 21.77 10.37 -4.98
CA GLY A 486 23.09 10.99 -5.01
C GLY A 486 24.23 10.02 -4.64
N ARG A 487 24.01 9.15 -3.65
CA ARG A 487 24.95 8.11 -3.22
C ARG A 487 25.08 7.00 -4.28
N ILE A 488 23.97 6.53 -4.83
CA ILE A 488 23.93 5.51 -5.89
C ILE A 488 24.73 5.99 -7.12
N ARG A 489 24.55 7.26 -7.54
CA ARG A 489 25.30 7.85 -8.64
C ARG A 489 26.81 7.91 -8.40
N LYS A 490 27.25 8.21 -7.16
CA LYS A 490 28.68 8.21 -6.80
C LYS A 490 29.27 6.80 -6.96
N ASN A 491 28.55 5.78 -6.52
CA ASN A 491 28.97 4.38 -6.66
C ASN A 491 29.07 3.98 -8.14
N ARG A 492 28.06 4.32 -8.95
CA ARG A 492 28.05 4.08 -10.41
C ARG A 492 29.20 4.78 -11.14
N SER A 493 29.52 6.03 -10.77
CA SER A 493 30.65 6.77 -11.35
C SER A 493 32.01 6.11 -11.05
N THR A 494 32.13 5.48 -9.89
CA THR A 494 33.34 4.75 -9.48
C THR A 494 33.48 3.45 -10.28
N GLN A 495 32.38 2.72 -10.49
CA GLN A 495 32.35 1.55 -11.37
C GLN A 495 32.58 1.90 -12.85
N SER A 496 32.09 3.06 -13.32
CA SER A 496 32.34 3.53 -14.69
C SER A 496 33.82 3.83 -14.95
N LYS A 497 34.53 4.38 -13.96
CA LYS A 497 36.00 4.61 -14.04
C LYS A 497 36.78 3.29 -14.17
N ALA A 498 36.30 2.20 -13.56
CA ALA A 498 36.88 0.87 -13.75
C ALA A 498 36.60 0.30 -15.15
N ARG A 499 35.40 0.54 -15.71
CA ARG A 499 35.02 0.12 -17.08
C ARG A 499 35.76 0.89 -18.18
N HIS A 500 36.08 2.17 -17.98
CA HIS A 500 36.91 2.95 -18.93
C HIS A 500 38.37 2.48 -19.01
N ARG A 501 38.83 1.62 -18.09
CA ARG A 501 40.15 0.95 -18.20
C ARG A 501 40.12 -0.26 -19.14
N THR A 502 38.94 -0.73 -19.52
CA THR A 502 38.75 -1.84 -20.47
C THR A 502 38.52 -1.28 -21.87
N SER A 503 39.16 -1.84 -22.90
CA SER A 503 39.10 -1.34 -24.30
C SER A 503 37.76 -1.55 -25.02
N ASN A 504 36.72 -2.01 -24.32
CA ASN A 504 35.44 -2.39 -24.92
C ASN A 504 34.57 -1.15 -25.18
N ARG A 505 34.00 -1.04 -26.39
CA ARG A 505 33.16 0.10 -26.79
C ARG A 505 31.72 -0.07 -26.34
N ALA A 506 31.06 1.03 -25.97
CA ALA A 506 29.65 1.08 -25.60
C ALA A 506 28.81 1.65 -26.75
N VAL A 507 27.63 1.05 -26.98
CA VAL A 507 26.66 1.43 -28.02
C VAL A 507 25.28 1.53 -27.37
N ALA A 508 24.57 2.63 -27.59
CA ALA A 508 23.22 2.83 -27.06
C ALA A 508 22.19 2.85 -28.19
N ILE A 509 21.06 2.15 -28.00
CA ILE A 509 19.94 2.11 -28.95
C ILE A 509 18.92 3.16 -28.52
N VAL A 510 18.68 4.17 -29.36
CA VAL A 510 17.76 5.29 -29.09
C VAL A 510 16.65 5.35 -30.13
N GLY A 511 15.46 5.84 -29.74
CA GLY A 511 14.29 5.91 -30.62
C GLY A 511 12.98 6.02 -29.84
N TYR A 512 11.86 6.21 -30.55
CA TYR A 512 10.54 6.32 -29.92
C TYR A 512 10.15 5.05 -29.16
N THR A 513 9.23 5.18 -28.20
CA THR A 513 8.56 4.04 -27.58
C THR A 513 7.86 3.20 -28.67
N ASN A 514 7.88 1.89 -28.51
CA ASN A 514 7.34 0.94 -29.49
C ASN A 514 7.94 1.02 -30.92
N ALA A 515 9.16 1.57 -31.07
CA ALA A 515 9.89 1.57 -32.35
C ALA A 515 10.69 0.27 -32.61
N GLY A 516 10.54 -0.76 -31.76
CA GLY A 516 11.28 -2.03 -31.87
C GLY A 516 12.71 -2.01 -31.32
N LYS A 517 13.05 -1.09 -30.41
CA LYS A 517 14.40 -0.99 -29.80
C LYS A 517 14.79 -2.26 -29.05
N SER A 518 13.93 -2.73 -28.15
CA SER A 518 14.15 -3.94 -27.35
C SER A 518 14.14 -5.20 -28.23
N THR A 519 13.30 -5.23 -29.28
CA THR A 519 13.31 -6.27 -30.32
C THR A 519 14.65 -6.34 -31.05
N LEU A 520 15.23 -5.19 -31.40
CA LEU A 520 16.54 -5.11 -32.04
C LEU A 520 17.64 -5.58 -31.09
N LEU A 521 17.64 -5.15 -29.83
CA LEU A 521 18.60 -5.62 -28.83
C LEU A 521 18.56 -7.13 -28.68
N ASN A 522 17.36 -7.71 -28.55
CA ASN A 522 17.18 -9.16 -28.43
C ASN A 522 17.71 -9.92 -29.63
N ARG A 523 17.37 -9.49 -30.85
CA ARG A 523 17.88 -10.16 -32.06
C ARG A 523 19.40 -10.08 -32.19
N LEU A 524 20.02 -9.03 -31.65
CA LEU A 524 21.46 -8.86 -31.71
C LEU A 524 22.18 -9.65 -30.61
N THR A 525 21.54 -9.90 -29.46
CA THR A 525 22.23 -10.38 -28.25
C THR A 525 21.64 -11.65 -27.63
N ASP A 526 20.57 -12.21 -28.20
CA ASP A 526 19.78 -13.33 -27.66
C ASP A 526 19.39 -13.12 -26.17
N ALA A 527 19.16 -11.86 -25.79
CA ALA A 527 19.09 -11.46 -24.39
C ALA A 527 17.78 -11.81 -23.65
N GLY A 528 16.77 -12.35 -24.35
CA GLY A 528 15.50 -12.76 -23.75
C GLY A 528 14.71 -11.63 -23.08
N ILE A 529 14.95 -10.37 -23.46
CA ILE A 529 14.26 -9.21 -22.88
C ILE A 529 12.79 -9.26 -23.28
N LEU A 530 11.89 -9.00 -22.34
CA LEU A 530 10.47 -8.96 -22.62
C LEU A 530 10.15 -7.86 -23.65
N VAL A 531 9.44 -8.21 -24.73
CA VAL A 531 9.00 -7.26 -25.77
C VAL A 531 7.48 -7.30 -25.80
N GLU A 532 6.85 -6.20 -25.39
CA GLU A 532 5.40 -6.03 -25.42
C GLU A 532 5.01 -4.86 -26.32
N ASP A 533 3.82 -4.93 -26.90
CA ASP A 533 3.20 -3.84 -27.66
C ASP A 533 2.62 -2.77 -26.69
N ARG A 534 3.48 -2.23 -25.82
CA ARG A 534 3.15 -1.26 -24.77
C ARG A 534 4.15 -0.11 -24.75
N LEU A 535 3.67 1.08 -24.41
CA LEU A 535 4.57 2.24 -24.23
C LEU A 535 5.40 2.04 -22.96
N PHE A 536 6.69 2.40 -23.01
CA PHE A 536 7.62 2.31 -21.86
C PHE A 536 7.84 0.93 -21.24
N ALA A 537 7.69 -0.16 -22.02
CA ALA A 537 8.02 -1.53 -21.61
C ALA A 537 9.48 -1.75 -21.10
N THR A 538 10.36 -0.75 -21.23
CA THR A 538 11.72 -0.80 -20.71
C THR A 538 12.08 0.56 -20.11
N LEU A 539 12.09 0.65 -18.77
CA LEU A 539 12.49 1.84 -18.02
C LEU A 539 13.97 1.79 -17.59
N ASP A 540 14.43 0.62 -17.14
CA ASP A 540 15.81 0.40 -16.74
C ASP A 540 16.67 0.00 -17.95
N ALA A 541 17.76 0.73 -18.18
CA ALA A 541 18.59 0.42 -19.33
C ALA A 541 19.30 -0.92 -19.16
N THR A 542 19.15 -1.76 -20.17
CA THR A 542 19.66 -3.13 -20.15
C THR A 542 20.91 -3.21 -21.00
N THR A 543 22.07 -3.35 -20.38
CA THR A 543 23.34 -3.56 -21.09
C THR A 543 23.60 -5.05 -21.33
N ARG A 544 24.00 -5.42 -22.56
CA ARG A 544 24.39 -6.77 -22.95
C ARG A 544 25.68 -6.74 -23.76
N ARG A 545 26.49 -7.78 -23.61
CA ARG A 545 27.75 -7.92 -24.36
C ARG A 545 27.46 -8.62 -25.69
N LEU A 546 27.79 -7.98 -26.79
CA LEU A 546 27.74 -8.53 -28.14
C LEU A 546 29.14 -8.85 -28.63
N GLN A 547 29.35 -10.06 -29.12
CA GLN A 547 30.57 -10.46 -29.80
C GLN A 547 30.47 -10.12 -31.29
N LEU A 548 31.38 -9.31 -31.80
CA LEU A 548 31.43 -8.95 -33.21
C LEU A 548 32.22 -10.01 -34.02
N PRO A 549 31.92 -10.19 -35.31
CA PRO A 549 32.63 -11.14 -36.19
C PRO A 549 34.15 -10.93 -36.25
N GLY A 550 34.63 -9.71 -35.96
CA GLY A 550 36.06 -9.37 -35.92
C GLY A 550 36.79 -9.74 -34.62
N GLY A 551 36.14 -10.43 -33.68
CA GLY A 551 36.74 -10.84 -32.40
C GLY A 551 36.66 -9.80 -31.27
N GLU A 552 36.22 -8.57 -31.57
CA GLU A 552 35.96 -7.53 -30.58
C GLU A 552 34.62 -7.75 -29.86
N ALA A 553 34.53 -7.26 -28.62
CA ALA A 553 33.29 -7.24 -27.85
C ALA A 553 32.82 -5.80 -27.62
N VAL A 554 31.52 -5.57 -27.83
CA VAL A 554 30.87 -4.29 -27.57
C VAL A 554 29.74 -4.47 -26.56
N PHE A 555 29.48 -3.45 -25.76
CA PHE A 555 28.34 -3.43 -24.86
C PHE A 555 27.21 -2.64 -25.51
N LEU A 556 26.07 -3.30 -25.77
CA LEU A 556 24.85 -2.68 -26.27
C LEU A 556 23.91 -2.40 -25.10
N SER A 557 23.40 -1.19 -25.01
CA SER A 557 22.37 -0.82 -24.04
C SER A 557 21.08 -0.40 -24.73
N ASP A 558 19.94 -0.93 -24.26
CA ASP A 558 18.62 -0.42 -24.61
C ASP A 558 18.22 0.74 -23.70
N THR A 559 17.72 1.82 -24.29
CA THR A 559 17.34 3.04 -23.59
C THR A 559 15.82 3.23 -23.56
N VAL A 560 15.33 4.01 -22.60
CA VAL A 560 13.91 4.40 -22.52
C VAL A 560 13.48 5.07 -23.83
N GLY A 561 12.33 4.65 -24.35
CA GLY A 561 11.80 5.23 -25.59
C GLY A 561 11.40 6.69 -25.44
N PHE A 562 11.61 7.47 -26.51
CA PHE A 562 11.08 8.83 -26.57
C PHE A 562 9.56 8.84 -26.77
N ILE A 563 8.90 9.85 -26.23
CA ILE A 563 7.51 10.22 -26.54
C ILE A 563 7.46 11.70 -26.92
N ARG A 564 6.36 12.12 -27.55
CA ARG A 564 6.14 13.56 -27.74
C ARG A 564 5.80 14.21 -26.40
N LYS A 565 6.25 15.47 -26.24
CA LYS A 565 5.99 16.28 -25.04
C LYS A 565 6.37 15.56 -23.73
N LEU A 566 7.64 15.13 -23.62
CA LEU A 566 8.20 14.73 -22.33
C LEU A 566 8.02 15.87 -21.30
N PRO A 567 7.81 15.57 -20.01
CA PRO A 567 7.65 16.58 -18.97
C PRO A 567 8.78 17.62 -18.99
N PRO A 568 8.50 18.91 -18.76
CA PRO A 568 9.49 19.99 -18.85
C PRO A 568 10.78 19.76 -18.01
N GLN A 569 11.90 20.34 -18.44
CA GLN A 569 13.20 20.27 -17.74
C GLN A 569 13.24 20.97 -16.36
N SER A 570 12.18 21.64 -15.92
CA SER A 570 12.10 22.29 -14.59
C SER A 570 12.13 21.29 -13.43
N TRP A 571 11.98 19.99 -13.70
CA TRP A 571 12.23 18.90 -12.75
C TRP A 571 13.71 18.75 -12.32
N SER A 572 14.62 19.58 -12.86
CA SER A 572 16.05 19.32 -12.86
C SER A 572 16.93 20.39 -12.17
N ARG A 573 16.38 21.54 -11.72
CA ARG A 573 17.18 22.63 -11.10
C ARG A 573 17.07 22.66 -9.56
N PRO A 574 18.19 22.55 -8.83
CA PRO A 574 18.26 23.01 -7.44
C PRO A 574 18.33 24.54 -7.39
N SER A 575 17.66 25.14 -6.42
CA SER A 575 17.79 26.55 -6.05
C SER A 575 19.09 26.79 -5.29
N SER A 576 20.24 26.81 -5.98
CA SER A 576 21.42 27.57 -5.57
C SER A 576 22.50 27.53 -6.65
N ARG A 577 23.19 28.66 -6.83
CA ARG A 577 24.33 28.80 -7.73
C ARG A 577 25.48 27.90 -7.25
N ARG A 578 25.64 26.73 -7.87
CA ARG A 578 26.90 26.06 -8.30
C ARG A 578 26.58 24.60 -8.61
N SER A 579 27.21 24.10 -9.67
CA SER A 579 27.02 22.79 -10.33
C SER A 579 25.79 22.68 -11.24
N THR A 580 26.06 22.49 -12.53
CA THR A 580 25.11 22.19 -13.61
C THR A 580 24.76 20.71 -13.54
N TRP A 581 23.50 20.39 -13.22
CA TRP A 581 23.04 19.02 -13.01
C TRP A 581 22.56 18.31 -14.29
N TRP A 582 22.34 19.02 -15.41
CA TRP A 582 21.67 18.46 -16.61
C TRP A 582 22.05 19.14 -17.93
N SER A 583 23.35 19.31 -18.19
CA SER A 583 23.82 19.83 -19.48
C SER A 583 24.49 18.73 -20.28
N THR A 584 23.71 17.79 -20.82
CA THR A 584 23.87 17.17 -22.14
C THR A 584 22.83 16.06 -22.36
N PRO A 585 22.36 15.81 -23.60
CA PRO A 585 21.46 14.70 -23.96
C PRO A 585 22.01 13.29 -23.65
N THR A 586 23.25 13.20 -23.16
CA THR A 586 23.98 11.97 -22.89
C THR A 586 23.56 11.25 -21.59
N SER A 587 22.76 11.88 -20.71
CA SER A 587 22.40 11.28 -19.42
C SER A 587 21.38 10.14 -19.51
N TRP A 588 20.68 10.02 -20.65
CA TRP A 588 19.77 8.90 -20.93
C TRP A 588 20.38 7.85 -21.86
N SER A 589 21.56 8.10 -22.43
CA SER A 589 22.21 7.23 -23.42
C SER A 589 23.51 6.58 -22.93
N THR A 590 23.82 6.64 -21.63
CA THR A 590 25.00 5.98 -21.05
C THR A 590 24.65 5.05 -19.90
N LEU A 591 23.48 4.45 -20.03
CA LEU A 591 23.01 3.35 -19.24
C LEU A 591 22.84 2.22 -20.26
#